data_AF-A0A0D0VVG4-F1
#
_entry.id   AF-A0A0D0VVG4-F1
#
_cell.length_a   1.000
_cell.length_b   1.000
_cell.length_c   1.000
_cell.angle_alpha   90.00
_cell.angle_beta   90.00
_cell.angle_gamma   90.00
#
_symmetry.space_group_name_H-M   'P 1'
#
loop_
_entity.id
_entity.type
_entity.pdbx_description
1 polymer ?
#
loop_
_entity_poly.entity_id
_entity_poly.type
_entity_poly.pdbx_seq_one_letter_code
_entity_poly.pdbx_strand_id
1 'polypeptide(L)'
;MKENHAVENALATIGAVLWMIQNIPQVVKSYREKSTKGLSASLMFIWAVGTVIHGAYIVAQNFSIPLQVQPQVFAALATVSWCQCMYYGRGYSLKSVLAIFIVLCCIFAGFEVGSVYALWAGQRNGVEWPVLLYGYLSAVLLAVGLLPQFWEIYKYREVIGISMLFMAVDILGGVSFALVVVLDAIVVLLYFILNPIAKRRRAREAEKQRPDSEAGIEGGSITPTSTAPTLVAHGFKVEKEVAR
;
A
#
# COMPACT_ATOMS: atom_id res chain seq x y z
N MET A 1 -1.04 15.94 16.49
CA MET A 1 -1.79 16.29 15.26
C MET A 1 -2.85 15.22 15.11
N LYS A 2 -4.13 15.56 14.99
CA LYS A 2 -5.15 14.56 14.60
C LYS A 2 -4.79 14.12 13.19
N GLU A 3 -4.40 12.86 13.01
CA GLU A 3 -4.27 12.26 11.68
C GLU A 3 -5.63 12.42 10.99
N ASN A 4 -5.67 13.22 9.93
CA ASN A 4 -6.85 13.34 9.10
C ASN A 4 -6.88 12.15 8.15
N HIS A 5 -6.99 10.93 8.69
CA HIS A 5 -7.18 9.70 7.91
C HIS A 5 -8.34 9.82 6.91
N ALA A 6 -9.29 10.72 7.18
CA ALA A 6 -10.38 11.04 6.26
C ALA A 6 -9.90 11.64 4.93
N VAL A 7 -8.87 12.51 4.94
CA VAL A 7 -8.35 13.16 3.72
C VAL A 7 -7.51 12.18 2.91
N GLU A 8 -6.63 11.41 3.56
CA GLU A 8 -5.84 10.35 2.92
C GLU A 8 -6.75 9.29 2.29
N ASN A 9 -7.74 8.80 3.03
CA ASN A 9 -8.71 7.84 2.51
C ASN A 9 -9.56 8.41 1.37
N ALA A 10 -9.96 9.69 1.44
CA ALA A 10 -10.72 10.33 0.38
C ALA A 10 -9.90 10.47 -0.92
N LEU A 11 -8.66 10.97 -0.82
CA LEU A 11 -7.77 11.12 -1.97
C LEU A 11 -7.40 9.76 -2.58
N ALA A 12 -7.09 8.76 -1.73
CA ALA A 12 -6.82 7.40 -2.17
C ALA A 12 -8.05 6.77 -2.85
N THR A 13 -9.26 7.01 -2.33
CA THR A 13 -10.51 6.53 -2.94
C THR A 13 -10.76 7.17 -4.30
N ILE A 14 -10.54 8.48 -4.45
CA ILE A 14 -10.69 9.17 -5.74
C ILE A 14 -9.72 8.60 -6.78
N GLY A 15 -8.44 8.47 -6.41
CA GLY A 15 -7.43 7.87 -7.29
C GLY A 15 -7.79 6.43 -7.68
N ALA A 16 -8.22 5.63 -6.71
CA ALA A 16 -8.65 4.25 -6.94
C ALA A 16 -9.82 4.16 -7.91
N VAL A 17 -10.84 5.02 -7.77
CA VAL A 17 -12.00 5.05 -8.66
C VAL A 17 -11.60 5.46 -10.08
N LEU A 18 -10.70 6.44 -10.23
CA LEU A 18 -10.20 6.86 -11.55
C LEU A 18 -9.43 5.71 -12.24
N TRP A 19 -8.50 5.08 -11.55
CA TRP A 19 -7.76 3.92 -12.07
C TRP A 19 -8.64 2.68 -12.29
N MET A 20 -9.72 2.53 -11.52
CA MET A 20 -10.71 1.47 -11.73
C MET A 20 -11.38 1.58 -13.11
N ILE A 21 -11.74 2.81 -13.53
CA ILE A 21 -12.46 3.04 -14.79
C ILE A 21 -11.53 3.32 -15.98
N GLN A 22 -10.22 3.51 -15.76
CA GLN A 22 -9.29 3.96 -16.80
C GLN A 22 -9.29 3.04 -18.04
N ASN A 23 -9.43 1.72 -17.83
CA ASN A 23 -9.35 0.73 -18.91
C ASN A 23 -10.62 0.69 -19.79
N ILE A 24 -11.76 1.23 -19.31
CA ILE A 24 -13.03 1.21 -20.04
C ILE A 24 -12.89 1.94 -21.39
N PRO A 25 -12.38 3.18 -21.47
CA PRO A 25 -12.11 3.85 -22.74
C PRO A 25 -11.30 3.04 -23.74
N GLN A 26 -10.31 2.26 -23.27
CA GLN A 26 -9.48 1.43 -24.16
C GLN A 26 -10.28 0.24 -24.70
N VAL A 27 -11.02 -0.47 -23.83
CA VAL A 27 -11.89 -1.59 -24.22
C VAL A 27 -12.94 -1.14 -25.24
N VAL A 28 -13.57 0.01 -24.98
CA VAL A 28 -14.59 0.59 -25.86
C VAL A 28 -13.98 0.99 -27.21
N LYS A 29 -12.81 1.63 -27.21
CA LYS A 29 -12.11 2.01 -28.45
C LYS A 29 -11.81 0.79 -29.31
N SER A 30 -11.19 -0.24 -28.73
CA SER A 30 -10.87 -1.49 -29.43
C SER A 30 -12.11 -2.20 -29.96
N TYR A 31 -13.23 -2.16 -29.23
CA TYR A 31 -14.50 -2.70 -29.71
C TYR A 31 -15.08 -1.87 -30.86
N ARG A 32 -14.95 -0.55 -30.86
CA ARG A 32 -15.48 0.34 -31.92
C ARG A 32 -14.64 0.25 -33.20
N GLU A 33 -13.32 0.24 -33.07
CA GLU A 33 -12.38 0.19 -34.20
C GLU A 33 -12.22 -1.22 -34.77
N LYS A 34 -12.67 -2.26 -34.04
CA LYS A 34 -12.50 -3.68 -34.40
C LYS A 34 -11.03 -4.03 -34.69
N SER A 35 -10.12 -3.30 -34.07
CA SER A 35 -8.68 -3.39 -34.24
C SER A 35 -8.00 -3.05 -32.94
N THR A 36 -6.86 -3.70 -32.70
CA THR A 36 -5.98 -3.46 -31.55
C THR A 36 -4.57 -3.08 -32.01
N LYS A 37 -4.43 -2.62 -33.27
CA LYS A 37 -3.15 -2.20 -33.82
C LYS A 37 -2.55 -1.07 -32.97
N GLY A 38 -1.35 -1.28 -32.45
CA GLY A 38 -0.63 -0.32 -31.59
C GLY A 38 -0.89 -0.47 -30.07
N LEU A 39 -1.86 -1.31 -29.68
CA LEU A 39 -2.03 -1.73 -28.28
C LEU A 39 -1.17 -2.97 -28.00
N SER A 40 -0.31 -2.87 -27.00
CA SER A 40 0.54 -3.99 -26.58
C SER A 40 -0.27 -5.03 -25.80
N ALA A 41 -0.41 -6.23 -26.37
CA ALA A 41 -1.00 -7.37 -25.67
C ALA A 41 -0.20 -7.71 -24.40
N SER A 42 1.13 -7.61 -24.45
CA SER A 42 1.99 -7.93 -23.31
C SER A 42 1.78 -6.98 -22.14
N LEU A 43 1.59 -5.68 -22.40
CA LEU A 43 1.20 -4.70 -21.36
C LEU A 43 -0.05 -5.18 -20.62
N MET A 44 -1.13 -5.43 -21.36
CA MET A 44 -2.43 -5.80 -20.78
C MET A 44 -2.34 -7.09 -19.94
N PHE A 45 -1.55 -8.06 -20.40
CA PHE A 45 -1.37 -9.32 -19.67
C PHE A 45 -0.53 -9.17 -18.40
N ILE A 46 0.61 -8.47 -18.47
CA ILE A 46 1.47 -8.24 -17.31
C ILE A 46 0.72 -7.42 -16.26
N TRP A 47 -0.04 -6.43 -16.70
CA TRP A 47 -0.91 -5.64 -15.82
C TRP A 47 -2.00 -6.47 -15.17
N ALA A 48 -2.67 -7.37 -15.89
CA ALA A 48 -3.63 -8.28 -15.28
C ALA A 48 -2.98 -9.13 -14.18
N VAL A 49 -1.83 -9.76 -14.45
CA VAL A 49 -1.10 -10.59 -13.47
C VAL A 49 -0.61 -9.78 -12.27
N GLY A 50 0.03 -8.63 -12.52
CA GLY A 50 0.53 -7.75 -11.47
C GLY A 50 -0.59 -7.23 -10.56
N THR A 51 -1.76 -6.95 -11.15
CA THR A 51 -2.93 -6.48 -10.41
C THR A 51 -3.56 -7.57 -9.55
N VAL A 52 -3.54 -8.83 -9.96
CA VAL A 52 -4.01 -9.96 -9.12
C VAL A 52 -3.12 -10.13 -7.88
N ILE A 53 -1.81 -10.01 -8.04
CA ILE A 53 -0.86 -10.01 -6.90
C ILE A 53 -1.11 -8.78 -6.01
N HIS A 54 -1.37 -7.63 -6.63
CA HIS A 54 -1.71 -6.40 -5.91
C HIS A 54 -3.03 -6.51 -5.12
N GLY A 55 -4.05 -7.14 -5.69
CA GLY A 55 -5.32 -7.43 -5.04
C GLY A 55 -5.13 -8.27 -3.79
N ALA A 56 -4.34 -9.35 -3.89
CA ALA A 56 -4.00 -10.18 -2.73
C ALA A 56 -3.30 -9.38 -1.61
N TYR A 57 -2.37 -8.49 -1.97
CA TYR A 57 -1.72 -7.58 -1.01
C TYR A 57 -2.74 -6.67 -0.31
N ILE A 58 -3.57 -5.99 -1.10
CA ILE A 58 -4.51 -4.99 -0.57
C ILE A 58 -5.56 -5.64 0.33
N VAL A 59 -6.11 -6.78 -0.08
CA VAL A 59 -7.09 -7.53 0.71
C VAL A 59 -6.45 -8.08 1.99
N ALA A 60 -5.23 -8.63 1.90
CA ALA A 60 -4.53 -9.14 3.08
C ALA A 60 -4.25 -8.04 4.12
N GLN A 61 -3.94 -6.82 3.67
CA GLN A 61 -3.71 -5.63 4.50
C GLN A 61 -4.99 -4.93 4.97
N ASN A 62 -6.18 -5.39 4.56
CA ASN A 62 -7.47 -4.79 4.94
C ASN A 62 -7.58 -3.28 4.66
N PHE A 63 -7.08 -2.81 3.51
CA PHE A 63 -7.32 -1.43 3.08
C PHE A 63 -8.81 -1.14 2.84
N SER A 64 -9.16 0.13 2.62
CA SER A 64 -10.53 0.55 2.37
C SER A 64 -11.20 -0.21 1.22
N ILE A 65 -12.51 -0.42 1.33
CA ILE A 65 -13.29 -1.19 0.33
C ILE A 65 -13.05 -0.71 -1.11
N PRO A 66 -12.99 0.60 -1.42
CA PRO A 66 -12.70 1.06 -2.78
C PRO A 66 -11.34 0.58 -3.30
N LEU A 67 -10.31 0.56 -2.44
CA LEU A 67 -8.99 0.06 -2.80
C LEU A 67 -8.97 -1.46 -3.02
N GLN A 68 -9.81 -2.22 -2.31
CA GLN A 68 -9.95 -3.67 -2.54
C GLN A 68 -10.66 -3.97 -3.87
N VAL A 69 -11.66 -3.18 -4.25
CA VAL A 69 -12.44 -3.40 -5.48
C VAL A 69 -11.67 -2.96 -6.73
N GLN A 70 -10.85 -1.92 -6.63
CA GLN A 70 -10.07 -1.36 -7.74
C GLN A 70 -9.24 -2.40 -8.51
N PRO A 71 -8.39 -3.22 -7.88
CA PRO A 71 -7.58 -4.21 -8.59
C PRO A 71 -8.43 -5.28 -9.26
N GLN A 72 -9.58 -5.65 -8.69
CA GLN A 72 -10.47 -6.66 -9.28
C GLN A 72 -11.03 -6.20 -10.63
N VAL A 73 -11.55 -4.98 -10.65
CA VAL A 73 -12.12 -4.39 -11.85
C VAL A 73 -11.02 -4.12 -12.88
N PHE A 74 -9.86 -3.63 -12.43
CA PHE A 74 -8.73 -3.37 -13.31
C PHE A 74 -8.22 -4.67 -13.95
N ALA A 75 -8.01 -5.74 -13.18
CA ALA A 75 -7.56 -7.03 -13.70
C ALA A 75 -8.56 -7.62 -14.70
N ALA A 76 -9.86 -7.53 -14.42
CA ALA A 76 -10.92 -7.98 -15.33
C ALA A 76 -10.89 -7.21 -16.65
N LEU A 77 -10.86 -5.87 -16.60
CA LEU A 77 -10.83 -5.02 -17.79
C LEU A 77 -9.52 -5.19 -18.59
N ALA A 78 -8.39 -5.33 -17.92
CA ALA A 78 -7.10 -5.62 -18.57
C ALA A 78 -7.14 -6.98 -19.30
N THR A 79 -7.74 -8.00 -18.67
CA THR A 79 -7.92 -9.32 -19.30
C THR A 79 -8.87 -9.25 -20.50
N VAL A 80 -9.94 -8.44 -20.44
CA VAL A 80 -10.81 -8.16 -21.59
C VAL A 80 -10.03 -7.49 -22.72
N SER A 81 -9.26 -6.45 -22.42
CA SER A 81 -8.41 -5.76 -23.41
C SER A 81 -7.38 -6.72 -24.03
N TRP A 82 -6.77 -7.60 -23.23
CA TRP A 82 -5.87 -8.64 -23.73
C TRP A 82 -6.58 -9.64 -24.65
N CYS A 83 -7.79 -10.06 -24.29
CA CYS A 83 -8.64 -10.90 -25.12
C CYS A 83 -9.02 -10.21 -26.44
N GLN A 84 -9.27 -8.89 -26.43
CA GLN A 84 -9.47 -8.10 -27.65
C GLN A 84 -8.20 -8.07 -28.51
N CYS A 85 -7.00 -8.03 -27.93
CA CYS A 85 -5.75 -8.18 -28.68
C CYS A 85 -5.64 -9.54 -29.37
N MET A 86 -6.07 -10.62 -28.73
CA MET A 86 -6.07 -11.95 -29.35
C MET A 86 -7.13 -12.08 -30.45
N TYR A 87 -8.34 -11.57 -30.22
CA TYR A 87 -9.43 -11.62 -31.18
C TYR A 87 -9.16 -10.77 -32.42
N TYR A 88 -8.94 -9.46 -32.24
CA TYR A 88 -8.78 -8.52 -33.35
C TYR A 88 -7.36 -8.50 -33.94
N GLY A 89 -6.33 -8.76 -33.12
CA GLY A 89 -4.93 -8.67 -33.56
C GLY A 89 -4.39 -9.97 -34.12
N ARG A 90 -4.80 -11.12 -33.57
CA ARG A 90 -4.29 -12.45 -33.96
C ARG A 90 -5.32 -13.34 -34.65
N GLY A 91 -6.56 -12.87 -34.81
CA GLY A 91 -7.61 -13.60 -35.54
C GLY A 91 -8.16 -14.83 -34.83
N TYR A 92 -8.06 -14.90 -33.50
CA TYR A 92 -8.61 -16.03 -32.74
C TYR A 92 -10.14 -16.06 -32.83
N SER A 93 -10.74 -17.25 -32.78
CA SER A 93 -12.19 -17.38 -32.75
C SER A 93 -12.79 -16.86 -31.43
N LEU A 94 -14.01 -16.32 -31.47
CA LEU A 94 -14.69 -15.80 -30.27
C LEU A 94 -14.83 -16.87 -29.17
N LYS A 95 -15.10 -18.12 -29.56
CA LYS A 95 -15.22 -19.25 -28.62
C LYS A 95 -13.91 -19.54 -27.89
N SER A 96 -12.80 -19.53 -28.64
CA SER A 96 -11.46 -19.72 -28.07
C SER A 96 -11.12 -18.59 -27.09
N VAL A 97 -11.38 -17.34 -27.47
CA VAL A 97 -11.10 -16.17 -26.63
C VAL A 97 -11.96 -16.19 -25.36
N LEU A 98 -13.24 -16.53 -25.46
CA LEU A 98 -14.13 -16.65 -24.31
C LEU A 98 -13.69 -17.78 -23.37
N ALA A 99 -13.29 -18.93 -23.91
CA ALA A 99 -12.77 -20.04 -23.10
C ALA A 99 -11.48 -19.63 -22.36
N ILE A 100 -10.55 -18.96 -23.04
CA ILE A 100 -9.31 -18.44 -22.43
C ILE A 100 -9.64 -17.42 -21.33
N PHE A 101 -10.56 -16.50 -21.59
CA PHE A 101 -10.99 -15.50 -20.61
C PHE A 101 -11.51 -16.15 -19.33
N ILE A 102 -12.44 -17.10 -19.44
CA ILE A 102 -13.02 -17.80 -18.29
C ILE A 102 -11.93 -18.56 -17.52
N VAL A 103 -11.07 -19.30 -18.22
CA VAL A 103 -9.99 -20.06 -17.58
C VAL A 103 -9.03 -19.13 -16.83
N LEU A 104 -8.63 -18.01 -17.43
CA LEU A 104 -7.76 -17.04 -16.76
C LEU A 104 -8.43 -16.40 -15.55
N CYS A 105 -9.71 -16.02 -15.64
CA CYS A 105 -10.46 -15.49 -14.50
C CYS A 105 -10.53 -16.50 -13.35
N CYS A 106 -10.76 -17.78 -13.64
CA CYS A 106 -10.74 -18.84 -12.62
C CYS A 106 -9.35 -19.00 -12.00
N ILE A 107 -8.28 -18.98 -12.79
CA ILE A 107 -6.90 -19.07 -12.31
C ILE A 107 -6.57 -17.87 -11.42
N PHE A 108 -6.89 -16.66 -11.87
CA PHE A 108 -6.63 -15.42 -11.12
C PHE A 108 -7.41 -15.41 -9.80
N ALA A 109 -8.70 -15.72 -9.81
CA ALA A 109 -9.50 -15.78 -8.60
C ALA A 109 -8.98 -16.86 -7.62
N GLY A 110 -8.65 -18.05 -8.11
CA GLY A 110 -8.10 -19.12 -7.29
C GLY A 110 -6.74 -18.77 -6.69
N PHE A 111 -5.85 -18.17 -7.49
CA PHE A 111 -4.54 -17.72 -7.04
C PHE A 111 -4.65 -16.60 -6.01
N GLU A 112 -5.51 -15.61 -6.24
CA GLU A 112 -5.69 -14.49 -5.33
C GLU A 112 -6.27 -14.93 -4.00
N VAL A 113 -7.35 -15.71 -4.01
CA VAL A 113 -7.96 -16.25 -2.79
C VAL A 113 -6.95 -17.11 -2.03
N GLY A 114 -6.26 -18.01 -2.72
CA GLY A 114 -5.21 -18.84 -2.11
C GLY A 114 -4.08 -18.01 -1.49
N SER A 115 -3.65 -16.95 -2.19
CA SER A 115 -2.63 -16.02 -1.70
C SER A 115 -3.10 -15.27 -0.45
N VAL A 116 -4.32 -14.73 -0.45
CA VAL A 116 -4.88 -14.00 0.70
C VAL A 116 -4.92 -14.88 1.95
N TYR A 117 -5.42 -16.12 1.84
CA TYR A 117 -5.43 -17.05 2.98
C TYR A 117 -4.01 -17.41 3.45
N ALA A 118 -3.06 -17.58 2.53
CA ALA A 118 -1.67 -17.85 2.89
C ALA A 118 -1.00 -16.65 3.59
N LEU A 119 -1.25 -15.43 3.11
CA LEU A 119 -0.76 -14.20 3.71
C LEU A 119 -1.32 -14.00 5.12
N TRP A 120 -2.63 -14.19 5.31
CA TRP A 120 -3.24 -14.15 6.65
C TRP A 120 -2.68 -15.23 7.57
N ALA A 121 -2.42 -16.44 7.07
CA ALA A 121 -1.78 -17.50 7.86
C ALA A 121 -0.36 -17.10 8.29
N GLY A 122 0.42 -16.43 7.42
CA GLY A 122 1.73 -15.89 7.76
C GLY A 122 1.66 -14.82 8.85
N GLN A 123 0.74 -13.85 8.70
CA GLN A 123 0.56 -12.76 9.66
C GLN A 123 0.10 -13.25 11.04
N ARG A 124 -0.78 -14.26 11.10
CA ARG A 124 -1.20 -14.89 12.37
C ARG A 124 -0.03 -15.54 13.12
N ASN A 125 1.01 -15.95 12.40
CA ASN A 125 2.24 -16.49 12.97
C ASN A 125 3.32 -15.41 13.19
N GLY A 126 3.00 -14.12 13.03
CA GLY A 126 3.93 -13.01 13.20
C GLY A 126 4.93 -12.82 12.05
N VAL A 127 4.70 -13.45 10.89
CA VAL A 127 5.58 -13.37 9.72
C VAL A 127 5.01 -12.38 8.71
N GLU A 128 5.57 -11.17 8.65
CA GLU A 128 5.06 -10.07 7.81
C GLU A 128 5.76 -9.95 6.44
N TRP A 129 6.96 -10.50 6.30
CA TRP A 129 7.78 -10.38 5.09
C TRP A 129 7.07 -10.82 3.77
N PRO A 130 6.25 -11.89 3.76
CA PRO A 130 5.50 -12.29 2.57
C PRO A 130 4.53 -11.21 2.07
N VAL A 131 3.89 -10.47 2.98
CA VAL A 131 2.94 -9.42 2.60
C VAL A 131 3.69 -8.24 1.98
N LEU A 132 4.82 -7.85 2.57
CA LEU A 132 5.69 -6.81 2.00
C LEU A 132 6.21 -7.21 0.62
N LEU A 133 6.59 -8.48 0.44
CA LEU A 133 7.02 -9.01 -0.85
C LEU A 133 5.93 -8.86 -1.91
N TYR A 134 4.67 -9.19 -1.62
CA TYR A 134 3.56 -9.01 -2.56
C TYR A 134 3.36 -7.52 -2.92
N GLY A 135 3.50 -6.62 -1.95
CA GLY A 135 3.49 -5.17 -2.17
C GLY A 135 4.57 -4.72 -3.15
N TYR A 136 5.83 -5.06 -2.90
CA TYR A 136 6.94 -4.67 -3.78
C TYR A 136 6.88 -5.36 -5.15
N LEU A 137 6.57 -6.66 -5.18
CA LEU A 137 6.49 -7.44 -6.41
C LEU A 137 5.41 -6.88 -7.35
N SER A 138 4.22 -6.59 -6.82
CA SER A 138 3.15 -6.01 -7.63
C SER A 138 3.52 -4.62 -8.17
N ALA A 139 4.14 -3.76 -7.36
CA ALA A 139 4.61 -2.44 -7.80
C ALA A 139 5.63 -2.54 -8.95
N VAL A 140 6.61 -3.44 -8.83
CA VAL A 140 7.61 -3.69 -9.90
C VAL A 140 6.94 -4.23 -11.16
N LEU A 141 6.02 -5.20 -11.04
CA LEU A 141 5.32 -5.77 -12.19
C LEU A 141 4.46 -4.74 -12.92
N LEU A 142 3.74 -3.89 -12.19
CA LEU A 142 2.92 -2.84 -12.80
C LEU A 142 3.78 -1.80 -13.54
N ALA A 143 4.94 -1.44 -12.98
CA ALA A 143 5.90 -0.55 -13.63
C ALA A 143 6.53 -1.19 -14.88
N VAL A 144 7.02 -2.45 -14.77
CA VAL A 144 7.60 -3.20 -15.89
C VAL A 144 6.56 -3.46 -16.98
N GLY A 145 5.29 -3.60 -16.61
CA GLY A 145 4.18 -3.78 -17.55
C GLY A 145 4.06 -2.66 -18.57
N LEU A 146 4.53 -1.45 -18.28
CA LEU A 146 4.56 -0.33 -19.23
C LEU A 146 5.61 -0.47 -20.34
N LEU A 147 6.70 -1.22 -20.09
CA LEU A 147 7.82 -1.30 -21.02
C LEU A 147 7.44 -1.84 -22.41
N PRO A 148 6.66 -2.92 -22.56
CA PRO A 148 6.20 -3.39 -23.86
C PRO A 148 5.44 -2.32 -24.66
N GLN A 149 4.68 -1.45 -23.99
CA GLN A 149 3.94 -0.40 -24.68
C GLN A 149 4.86 0.74 -25.12
N PHE A 150 5.84 1.12 -24.30
CA PHE A 150 6.87 2.07 -24.73
C PHE A 150 7.68 1.54 -25.91
N TRP A 151 7.94 0.24 -25.94
CA TRP A 151 8.59 -0.40 -27.09
C TRP A 151 7.74 -0.32 -28.35
N GLU A 152 6.43 -0.59 -28.27
CA GLU A 152 5.52 -0.42 -29.43
C GLU A 152 5.50 1.03 -29.92
N ILE A 153 5.42 2.02 -29.02
CA ILE A 153 5.47 3.44 -29.38
C ILE A 153 6.81 3.77 -30.07
N TYR A 154 7.93 3.28 -29.53
CA TYR A 154 9.24 3.47 -30.12
C TYR A 154 9.34 2.87 -31.53
N LYS A 155 8.80 1.66 -31.73
CA LYS A 155 8.80 0.95 -33.02
C LYS A 155 7.95 1.65 -34.07
N TYR A 156 6.74 2.09 -33.70
CA TYR A 156 5.83 2.77 -34.62
C TYR A 156 6.16 4.26 -34.80
N ARG A 157 7.02 4.84 -33.95
CA ARG A 157 7.36 6.27 -33.91
C ARG A 157 6.15 7.20 -33.72
N GLU A 158 5.00 6.63 -33.41
CA GLU A 158 3.72 7.31 -33.23
C GLU A 158 2.88 6.58 -32.18
N VAL A 159 2.00 7.31 -31.50
CA VAL A 159 1.06 6.73 -30.53
C VAL A 159 -0.17 6.22 -31.28
N ILE A 160 -0.06 5.01 -31.83
CA ILE A 160 -1.14 4.35 -32.58
C ILE A 160 -1.96 3.46 -31.63
N GLY A 161 -3.28 3.44 -31.80
CA GLY A 161 -4.14 2.44 -31.14
C GLY A 161 -4.50 2.72 -29.67
N ILE A 162 -3.71 3.49 -28.95
CA ILE A 162 -4.01 3.86 -27.55
C ILE A 162 -5.14 4.90 -27.48
N SER A 163 -6.09 4.74 -26.56
CA SER A 163 -7.17 5.69 -26.31
C SER A 163 -6.64 6.91 -25.56
N MET A 164 -6.85 8.11 -26.13
CA MET A 164 -6.46 9.36 -25.48
C MET A 164 -7.19 9.58 -24.15
N LEU A 165 -8.42 9.09 -24.03
CA LEU A 165 -9.20 9.14 -22.78
C LEU A 165 -8.65 8.17 -21.73
N PHE A 166 -8.22 6.97 -22.15
CA PHE A 166 -7.50 6.05 -21.25
C PHE A 166 -6.25 6.74 -20.68
N MET A 167 -5.42 7.35 -21.54
CA MET A 167 -4.20 8.05 -21.12
C MET A 167 -4.50 9.23 -20.18
N ALA A 168 -5.54 10.02 -20.47
CA ALA A 168 -5.91 11.14 -19.63
C ALA A 168 -6.33 10.69 -18.22
N VAL A 169 -7.17 9.67 -18.12
CA VAL A 169 -7.63 9.11 -16.83
C VAL A 169 -6.47 8.45 -16.07
N ASP A 170 -5.59 7.74 -16.77
CA ASP A 170 -4.38 7.14 -16.18
C ASP A 170 -3.45 8.19 -15.57
N ILE A 171 -3.17 9.27 -16.30
CA ILE A 171 -2.35 10.39 -15.82
C ILE A 171 -3.02 11.08 -14.62
N LEU A 172 -4.34 11.32 -14.68
CA LEU A 172 -5.09 11.91 -13.56
C LEU A 172 -4.98 11.06 -12.29
N GLY A 173 -5.22 9.75 -12.40
CA GLY A 173 -5.06 8.82 -11.28
C GLY A 173 -3.62 8.79 -10.75
N GLY A 174 -2.63 8.79 -11.66
CA GLY A 174 -1.21 8.83 -11.31
C GLY A 174 -0.79 10.09 -10.58
N VAL A 175 -1.31 11.25 -10.98
CA VAL A 175 -1.08 12.52 -10.27
C VAL A 175 -1.69 12.49 -8.87
N SER A 176 -2.92 11.97 -8.72
CA SER A 176 -3.55 11.83 -7.40
C SER A 176 -2.76 10.90 -6.48
N PHE A 177 -2.28 9.76 -6.99
CA PHE A 177 -1.44 8.85 -6.24
C PHE A 177 -0.09 9.47 -5.86
N ALA A 178 0.59 10.12 -6.81
CA ALA A 178 1.85 10.80 -6.57
C ALA A 178 1.73 11.89 -5.50
N LEU A 179 0.60 12.62 -5.47
CA LEU A 179 0.34 13.62 -4.44
C LEU A 179 0.27 12.98 -3.04
N VAL A 180 -0.43 11.85 -2.89
CA VAL A 180 -0.48 11.11 -1.61
C VAL A 180 0.92 10.67 -1.19
N VAL A 181 1.70 10.07 -2.11
CA VAL A 181 3.08 9.64 -1.83
C VAL A 181 3.97 10.81 -1.38
N VAL A 182 3.82 11.98 -2.00
CA VAL A 182 4.58 13.18 -1.63
C VAL A 182 4.16 13.69 -0.24
N LEU A 183 2.86 13.70 0.06
CA LEU A 183 2.36 14.09 1.38
C LEU A 183 2.88 13.16 2.48
N ASP A 184 2.82 11.84 2.27
CA ASP A 184 3.35 10.85 3.20
C ASP A 184 4.86 11.02 3.42
N ALA A 185 5.62 11.25 2.35
CA ALA A 185 7.06 11.51 2.44
C ALA A 185 7.37 12.77 3.26
N ILE A 186 6.57 13.84 3.11
CA ILE A 186 6.71 15.06 3.93
C ILE A 186 6.41 14.76 5.39
N VAL A 187 5.36 14.00 5.69
CA VAL A 187 5.02 13.61 7.07
C VAL A 187 6.17 12.81 7.71
N VAL A 188 6.74 11.86 6.99
CA VAL A 188 7.90 11.07 7.45
C VAL A 188 9.13 11.97 7.68
N LEU A 189 9.41 12.89 6.77
CA LEU A 189 10.50 13.86 6.95
C LEU A 189 10.29 14.73 8.20
N LEU A 190 9.08 15.26 8.38
CA LEU A 190 8.71 16.02 9.56
C LEU A 190 8.81 15.19 10.83
N TYR A 191 8.45 13.90 10.80
CA TYR A 191 8.64 12.99 11.92
C TYR A 191 10.12 12.90 12.32
N PHE A 192 11.03 12.69 11.36
CA PHE A 192 12.46 12.63 11.63
C PHE A 192 13.03 13.96 12.15
N ILE A 193 12.48 15.10 11.75
CA ILE A 193 12.91 16.42 12.23
C ILE A 193 12.31 16.76 13.60
N LEU A 194 11.01 16.54 13.79
CA LEU A 194 10.28 16.95 14.98
C LEU A 194 10.50 16.00 16.16
N ASN A 195 10.66 14.69 15.94
CA ASN A 195 10.88 13.72 17.02
C ASN A 195 12.12 14.07 17.88
N PRO A 196 13.31 14.37 17.32
CA PRO A 196 14.46 14.79 18.13
C PRO A 196 14.25 16.16 18.80
N ILE A 197 13.56 17.10 18.16
CA ILE A 197 13.25 18.42 18.75
C ILE A 197 12.29 18.26 19.95
N ALA A 198 11.25 17.44 19.81
CA ALA A 198 10.31 17.12 20.87
C ALA A 198 11.01 16.43 22.04
N LYS A 199 11.91 15.49 21.77
CA LYS A 199 12.73 14.84 22.81
C LYS A 199 13.59 15.85 23.56
N ARG A 200 14.24 16.79 22.86
CA ARG A 200 15.02 17.87 23.48
C ARG A 200 14.16 18.83 24.32
N ARG A 201 12.94 19.16 23.88
CA ARG A 201 12.00 19.99 24.66
C ARG A 201 11.55 19.29 25.94
N ARG A 202 11.13 18.03 25.84
CA ARG A 202 10.74 17.21 27.01
C ARG A 202 11.89 17.08 28.02
N ALA A 203 13.13 16.93 27.55
CA ALA A 203 14.30 16.89 28.42
C ALA A 203 14.51 18.21 29.19
N ARG A 204 14.36 19.36 28.52
CA ARG A 204 14.46 20.69 29.17
C ARG A 204 13.33 20.97 30.15
N GLU A 205 12.13 20.50 29.86
CA GLU A 205 10.97 20.61 30.76
C GLU A 205 11.14 19.72 31.99
N ALA A 206 11.66 18.50 31.83
CA ALA A 206 11.98 17.61 32.95
C ALA A 206 13.09 18.17 33.86
N GLU A 207 14.07 18.88 33.29
CA GLU A 207 15.12 19.56 34.05
C GLU A 207 14.58 20.77 34.83
N LYS A 208 13.66 21.55 34.25
CA LYS A 208 12.95 22.64 34.96
C LYS A 208 11.97 22.17 36.04
N GLN A 209 11.47 20.95 35.93
CA GLN A 209 10.53 20.36 36.90
C GLN A 209 11.21 19.58 38.03
N ARG A 210 12.54 19.38 38.00
CA ARG A 210 13.30 18.96 39.18
C ARG A 210 13.22 20.12 40.20
N PRO A 211 12.47 19.99 41.31
CA PRO A 211 12.39 21.05 42.30
C PRO A 211 13.77 21.25 42.93
N ASP A 212 14.05 22.46 43.38
CA ASP A 212 15.27 22.91 44.08
C ASP A 212 15.56 22.17 45.42
N SER A 213 15.17 20.90 45.57
CA SER A 213 15.40 20.07 46.75
C SER A 213 16.84 19.56 46.89
N GLU A 214 17.69 19.69 45.86
CA GLU A 214 19.11 19.31 45.95
C GLU A 214 20.05 20.50 46.29
N ALA A 215 19.55 21.73 46.37
CA ALA A 215 20.37 22.93 46.62
C ALA A 215 20.54 23.32 48.10
N GLY A 216 20.10 22.47 49.05
CA GLY A 216 19.99 22.82 50.47
C GLY A 216 20.68 21.92 51.49
N ILE A 217 21.58 21.01 51.10
CA ILE A 217 22.30 20.15 52.06
C ILE A 217 23.79 20.06 51.70
N GLU A 218 24.51 21.17 51.77
CA GLU A 218 25.95 21.16 52.05
C GLU A 218 26.23 22.14 53.19
N GLY A 219 26.52 21.60 54.38
CA GLY A 219 27.00 22.40 55.52
C GLY A 219 26.63 21.82 56.88
N GLY A 220 27.43 20.89 57.40
CA GLY A 220 27.33 20.48 58.81
C GLY A 220 27.99 19.15 59.13
N SER A 221 29.31 19.15 59.33
CA SER A 221 30.00 18.06 60.04
C SER A 221 29.73 18.16 61.54
N ILE A 222 29.24 17.10 62.23
CA ILE A 222 29.78 16.65 63.54
C ILE A 222 29.41 15.16 63.81
N THR A 223 30.44 14.31 63.94
CA THR A 223 30.64 13.04 64.72
C THR A 223 29.63 11.86 64.74
N PRO A 224 30.14 10.61 64.83
CA PRO A 224 29.34 9.39 64.85
C PRO A 224 28.92 9.00 66.27
N THR A 225 27.62 8.81 66.51
CA THR A 225 27.13 8.12 67.71
C THR A 225 26.56 6.77 67.31
N SER A 226 27.32 5.74 67.68
CA SER A 226 26.91 4.34 67.70
C SER A 226 25.70 4.15 68.61
N THR A 227 24.60 3.60 68.07
CA THR A 227 23.74 2.60 68.75
C THR A 227 22.73 2.06 67.75
N ALA A 228 22.82 0.76 67.46
CA ALA A 228 21.71 -0.10 67.04
C ALA A 228 21.64 -1.27 68.04
N PRO A 229 20.56 -2.06 68.13
CA PRO A 229 19.26 -1.97 67.45
C PRO A 229 18.04 -2.09 68.42
N THR A 230 16.85 -1.69 67.99
CA THR A 230 15.60 -2.27 68.55
C THR A 230 14.69 -2.68 67.40
N LEU A 231 14.56 -4.00 67.26
CA LEU A 231 13.55 -4.70 66.50
C LEU A 231 12.14 -4.31 67.01
N VAL A 232 11.28 -3.80 66.13
CA VAL A 232 9.84 -3.98 66.26
C VAL A 232 9.29 -4.35 64.89
N ALA A 233 8.90 -5.62 64.78
CA ALA A 233 8.15 -6.16 63.66
C ALA A 233 6.71 -5.65 63.72
N HIS A 234 6.17 -5.14 62.61
CA HIS A 234 4.76 -5.29 62.25
C HIS A 234 4.50 -4.85 60.80
N GLY A 235 3.78 -5.68 60.06
CA GLY A 235 2.84 -5.18 59.05
C GLY A 235 3.21 -5.35 57.58
N PHE A 236 2.95 -6.56 57.09
CA PHE A 236 2.83 -6.95 55.68
C PHE A 236 1.81 -6.10 54.88
N LYS A 237 2.16 -5.66 53.66
CA LYS A 237 1.36 -5.89 52.43
C LYS A 237 2.10 -5.45 51.17
N VAL A 238 2.43 -6.44 50.34
CA VAL A 238 2.84 -6.29 48.94
C VAL A 238 1.58 -6.46 48.10
N GLU A 239 1.18 -5.43 47.38
CA GLU A 239 0.10 -5.54 46.38
C GLU A 239 0.74 -5.76 45.01
N LYS A 240 0.75 -7.02 44.58
CA LYS A 240 0.95 -7.41 43.19
C LYS A 240 -0.41 -7.35 42.51
N GLU A 241 -0.63 -6.40 41.62
CA GLU A 241 -1.74 -6.46 40.67
C GLU A 241 -1.29 -7.23 39.42
N VAL A 242 -1.84 -8.42 39.25
CA VAL A 242 -1.82 -9.21 38.01
C VAL A 242 -3.27 -9.34 37.54
N ALA A 243 -3.49 -8.84 36.33
CA ALA A 243 -4.46 -9.24 35.30
C ALA A 243 -5.94 -9.46 35.67
N ARG A 244 -6.80 -8.72 34.98
CA ARG A 244 -7.85 -9.28 34.10
C ARG A 244 -7.99 -8.44 32.83
#